data_AF-A0A1D5RAK5-F1
#
_entry.id   AF-A0A1D5RAK5-F1
#
_cell.length_a   1.000
_cell.length_b   1.000
_cell.length_c   1.000
_cell.angle_alpha   90.00
_cell.angle_beta   90.00
_cell.angle_gamma   90.00
#
_symmetry.space_group_name_H-M   'P 1'
#
loop_
_entity.id
_entity.type
_entity.pdbx_description
1 polymer ?
#
loop_
_entity_poly.entity_id
_entity_poly.type
_entity_poly.pdbx_seq_one_letter_code
_entity_poly.pdbx_strand_id
1 'polypeptide(L)'
;MLNRVRSAVAHLVSSGGAPPPRPKSPDLPNATSAPPAAAPEAPRSPPAKAGSGSATPAKAVETRASFSRPTFLQLSPGGLRRADDHAGRAVQSPPDTGRRLPWSTGYAEVINAGKSRHNEDQACCEVVYVEGRRSVTGAPRELSRGQGLCFYYWGLFDGHAGGGAAEMASRLLHRHIREQLKDLKEVTHESLVVGAIENAFQLMDEQMARERRGHQVEGGCCALVVVYLLGKVYVANAGDSRAIIVRNGEIIPMSREFTPETERQRLQLLGFLKPELLGSEFTHLEFPRRVLPKELGQRMLYRDQNMTGWAYKKIELEDLRFPLVCGEGKKARVMATIGVTRGLGDHNLKVCSSTLPIKPFLSCFPEVRVYDLTQYEHCPDDVLVLGTDGLWDVTTDYEVAATVDRVLSAYEPNDHSSPTMAAIRKKLVIVGDGACGKTCLLIVFSKDQFPEVYVPTVFENYIADIEVDGKQVELALWDTAGQEDYDRLRPLSYPDTDVILMCFSIDSPDSLENIPEKWTPEVKHFCPNVPIILVGNKKDLRQDEHTRRELAKMKQEPVRSEEGRDMANRISAFGYLECSAKTKEGVREVFEMATRAGLQVRKNKRRRGCPII
;
A
#
# COMPACT_ATOMS: atom_id res chain seq x y z
N MET A 1 15.78 -7.83 -8.19
CA MET A 1 14.85 -6.76 -7.78
C MET A 1 14.53 -6.81 -6.29
N LEU A 2 13.93 -7.87 -5.74
CA LEU A 2 13.57 -7.94 -4.31
C LEU A 2 14.78 -7.84 -3.35
N ASN A 3 15.90 -8.49 -3.67
CA ASN A 3 17.17 -8.33 -2.93
C ASN A 3 17.77 -6.93 -3.11
N ARG A 4 17.48 -6.24 -4.22
CA ARG A 4 17.89 -4.84 -4.48
C ARG A 4 17.10 -3.89 -3.57
N VAL A 5 15.78 -4.04 -3.49
CA VAL A 5 14.92 -3.23 -2.60
C VAL A 5 15.19 -3.54 -1.14
N ARG A 6 15.33 -4.82 -0.74
CA ARG A 6 15.72 -5.19 0.64
C ARG A 6 17.07 -4.64 1.04
N SER A 7 18.07 -4.71 0.15
CA SER A 7 19.40 -4.14 0.40
C SER A 7 19.35 -2.61 0.46
N ALA A 8 18.56 -1.96 -0.40
CA ALA A 8 18.38 -0.51 -0.38
C ALA A 8 17.74 -0.06 0.93
N VAL A 9 16.65 -0.70 1.34
CA VAL A 9 15.96 -0.37 2.60
C VAL A 9 16.86 -0.70 3.80
N ALA A 10 17.57 -1.84 3.80
CA ALA A 10 18.53 -2.16 4.87
C ALA A 10 19.69 -1.16 4.93
N HIS A 11 20.21 -0.68 3.79
CA HIS A 11 21.24 0.35 3.74
C HIS A 11 20.73 1.72 4.22
N LEU A 12 19.52 2.11 3.84
CA LEU A 12 18.87 3.34 4.31
C LEU A 12 18.71 3.33 5.83
N VAL A 13 18.34 2.18 6.41
CA VAL A 13 18.13 2.05 7.85
C VAL A 13 19.44 1.84 8.63
N SER A 14 20.48 1.24 8.04
CA SER A 14 21.77 0.98 8.71
C SER A 14 22.80 2.12 8.59
N SER A 15 22.63 3.04 7.64
CA SER A 15 23.51 4.21 7.45
C SER A 15 23.21 5.37 8.41
N GLY A 16 22.10 5.30 9.15
CA GLY A 16 21.80 6.21 10.27
C GLY A 16 22.74 5.95 11.45
N GLY A 17 23.89 6.62 11.43
CA GLY A 17 24.94 6.52 12.44
C GLY A 17 24.44 6.78 13.88
N ALA A 18 25.16 6.20 14.85
CA ALA A 18 24.86 6.35 16.27
C ALA A 18 24.70 7.83 16.67
N PRO A 19 23.70 8.17 17.52
CA PRO A 19 23.54 9.54 17.99
C PRO A 19 24.79 9.97 18.79
N PRO A 20 25.18 11.25 18.73
CA PRO A 20 26.28 11.74 19.56
C PRO A 20 25.93 11.55 21.04
N PRO A 21 26.93 11.27 21.91
CA PRO A 21 26.70 11.16 23.34
C PRO A 21 26.11 12.46 23.87
N ARG A 22 25.05 12.37 24.67
CA ARG A 22 24.38 13.52 25.27
C ARG A 22 25.40 14.37 26.06
N PRO A 23 25.45 15.70 25.89
CA PRO A 23 26.09 16.56 26.87
C PRO A 23 25.31 16.48 28.18
N LYS A 24 26.04 16.35 29.30
CA LYS A 24 25.47 16.36 30.66
C LYS A 24 24.65 17.64 30.85
N SER A 25 23.41 17.48 31.33
CA SER A 25 22.55 18.59 31.73
C SER A 25 23.26 19.44 32.80
N PRO A 26 23.16 20.78 32.77
CA PRO A 26 23.68 21.61 33.85
C PRO A 26 22.85 21.38 35.12
N ASP A 27 23.55 21.16 36.23
CA ASP A 27 22.99 20.98 37.56
C ASP A 27 22.14 22.20 37.97
N LEU A 28 20.90 21.95 38.40
CA LEU A 28 20.08 22.89 39.17
C LEU A 28 19.86 22.30 40.57
N PRO A 29 19.87 23.12 41.63
CA PRO A 29 20.18 22.67 42.98
C PRO A 29 19.03 21.92 43.68
N ASN A 30 19.45 20.96 44.51
CA ASN A 30 18.64 20.10 45.39
C ASN A 30 17.53 20.84 46.15
N ALA A 31 16.29 20.36 45.99
CA ALA A 31 15.23 20.50 46.99
C ALA A 31 15.07 19.16 47.72
N THR A 32 15.15 19.24 49.04
CA THR A 32 15.16 18.16 50.03
C THR A 32 14.01 17.16 49.92
N SER A 33 14.35 15.87 50.01
CA SER A 33 13.47 14.70 50.04
C SER A 33 12.70 14.57 51.36
N ALA A 34 11.38 14.36 51.29
CA ALA A 34 10.58 13.70 52.33
C ALA A 34 10.08 12.35 51.78
N PRO A 35 9.99 11.28 52.60
CA PRO A 35 9.66 9.94 52.11
C PRO A 35 8.15 9.80 51.84
N PRO A 36 7.72 8.95 50.88
CA PRO A 36 6.31 8.75 50.58
C PRO A 36 5.61 7.88 51.64
N ALA A 37 4.41 8.29 52.01
CA ALA A 37 3.50 7.53 52.89
C ALA A 37 2.94 6.28 52.18
N ALA A 38 2.78 5.20 52.94
CA ALA A 38 2.25 3.92 52.49
C ALA A 38 0.79 4.01 52.00
N ALA A 39 0.48 3.31 50.91
CA ALA A 39 -0.87 3.16 50.35
C ALA A 39 -1.75 2.23 51.23
N PRO A 40 -3.07 2.48 51.35
CA PRO A 40 -3.96 1.62 52.12
C PRO A 40 -4.36 0.36 51.33
N GLU A 41 -4.44 -0.78 52.04
CA GLU A 41 -4.90 -2.07 51.52
C GLU A 41 -6.39 -2.05 51.12
N ALA A 42 -6.72 -2.72 50.01
CA ALA A 42 -8.09 -2.96 49.56
C ALA A 42 -8.75 -4.13 50.33
N PRO A 43 -10.08 -4.11 50.55
CA PRO A 43 -10.75 -5.12 51.36
C PRO A 43 -10.94 -6.45 50.61
N ARG A 44 -10.73 -7.56 51.32
CA ARG A 44 -10.94 -8.93 50.84
C ARG A 44 -12.44 -9.27 50.78
N SER A 45 -12.91 -9.77 49.64
CA SER A 45 -14.24 -10.34 49.44
C SER A 45 -14.35 -11.81 49.92
N PRO A 46 -15.52 -12.28 50.39
CA PRO A 46 -15.71 -13.61 50.98
C PRO A 46 -15.91 -14.72 49.93
N PRO A 47 -15.78 -16.02 50.29
CA PRO A 47 -15.85 -17.12 49.33
C PRO A 47 -17.29 -17.49 48.98
N ALA A 48 -17.54 -17.74 47.68
CA ALA A 48 -18.85 -18.16 47.17
C ALA A 48 -19.06 -19.68 47.32
N LYS A 49 -20.28 -20.06 47.74
CA LYS A 49 -20.78 -21.44 47.84
C LYS A 49 -21.07 -22.03 46.45
N ALA A 50 -20.86 -23.34 46.34
CA ALA A 50 -21.22 -24.14 45.17
C ALA A 50 -22.74 -24.20 44.95
N GLY A 51 -23.17 -23.97 43.71
CA GLY A 51 -24.54 -24.17 43.24
C GLY A 51 -24.51 -24.61 41.79
N SER A 52 -24.99 -25.82 41.54
CA SER A 52 -25.15 -26.44 40.22
C SER A 52 -26.30 -25.79 39.45
N GLY A 53 -26.04 -25.29 38.25
CA GLY A 53 -27.08 -24.81 37.32
C GLY A 53 -26.53 -24.74 35.90
N SER A 54 -27.13 -25.52 35.01
CA SER A 54 -26.80 -25.58 33.58
C SER A 54 -27.22 -24.31 32.85
N ALA A 55 -26.27 -23.64 32.19
CA ALA A 55 -26.55 -22.58 31.23
C ALA A 55 -25.59 -22.67 30.02
N THR A 56 -26.19 -22.48 28.85
CA THR A 56 -25.66 -22.53 27.47
C THR A 56 -24.43 -21.66 27.22
N PRO A 57 -23.55 -22.01 26.25
CA PRO A 57 -22.30 -21.29 26.05
C PRO A 57 -22.56 -19.93 25.37
N ALA A 58 -22.29 -18.85 26.11
CA ALA A 58 -22.20 -17.51 25.56
C ALA A 58 -20.92 -17.35 24.73
N LYS A 59 -21.04 -16.58 23.64
CA LYS A 59 -20.00 -16.24 22.66
C LYS A 59 -18.66 -15.90 23.32
N ALA A 60 -17.59 -16.48 22.76
CA ALA A 60 -16.21 -16.19 23.11
C ALA A 60 -15.94 -14.68 23.14
N VAL A 61 -15.52 -14.20 24.31
CA VAL A 61 -14.92 -12.88 24.49
C VAL A 61 -13.56 -12.91 23.82
N GLU A 62 -13.38 -12.15 22.74
CA GLU A 62 -12.08 -11.91 22.13
C GLU A 62 -11.13 -11.33 23.20
N THR A 63 -10.16 -12.15 23.58
CA THR A 63 -9.01 -11.77 24.40
C THR A 63 -8.30 -10.56 23.82
N ARG A 64 -8.00 -9.57 24.68
CA ARG A 64 -7.09 -8.43 24.48
C ARG A 64 -6.03 -8.76 23.41
N ALA A 65 -6.12 -8.15 22.23
CA ALA A 65 -5.15 -8.41 21.17
C ALA A 65 -3.75 -8.06 21.69
N SER A 66 -2.90 -9.07 21.81
CA SER A 66 -1.49 -8.88 22.12
C SER A 66 -0.83 -8.17 20.95
N PHE A 67 0.01 -7.17 21.24
CA PHE A 67 0.83 -6.48 20.26
C PHE A 67 1.43 -7.46 19.23
N SER A 68 1.36 -7.08 17.96
CA SER A 68 1.92 -7.87 16.85
C SER A 68 2.60 -6.97 15.83
N ARG A 69 3.74 -7.40 15.32
CA ARG A 69 4.43 -6.77 14.18
C ARG A 69 3.72 -7.11 12.86
N PRO A 70 4.03 -6.41 11.75
CA PRO A 70 3.46 -6.72 10.45
C PRO A 70 3.55 -8.21 10.10
N THR A 71 2.40 -8.80 9.75
CA THR A 71 2.27 -10.26 9.58
C THR A 71 3.18 -10.80 8.48
N PHE A 72 3.51 -9.99 7.48
CA PHE A 72 4.40 -10.35 6.38
C PHE A 72 5.88 -10.50 6.79
N LEU A 73 6.28 -10.05 7.98
CA LEU A 73 7.63 -10.28 8.50
C LEU A 73 7.87 -11.72 8.95
N GLN A 74 6.80 -12.44 9.32
CA GLN A 74 6.84 -13.87 9.71
C GLN A 74 7.98 -14.22 10.68
N LEU A 75 8.25 -13.33 11.66
CA LEU A 75 9.37 -13.52 12.59
C LEU A 75 9.14 -14.73 13.49
N SER A 76 10.17 -15.57 13.63
CA SER A 76 10.19 -16.62 14.65
C SER A 76 10.25 -16.02 16.06
N PRO A 77 9.93 -16.77 17.14
CA PRO A 77 10.06 -16.26 18.51
C PRO A 77 11.48 -15.75 18.86
N GLY A 78 12.51 -16.32 18.24
CA GLY A 78 13.89 -15.82 18.35
C GLY A 78 14.13 -14.54 17.54
N GLY A 79 13.51 -14.43 16.35
CA GLY A 79 13.52 -13.21 15.55
C GLY A 79 12.82 -12.04 16.25
N LEU A 80 11.67 -12.30 16.89
CA LEU A 80 10.94 -11.28 17.65
C LEU A 80 11.76 -10.72 18.81
N ARG A 81 12.48 -11.58 19.54
CA ARG A 81 13.41 -11.13 20.60
C ARG A 81 14.53 -10.24 20.08
N ARG A 82 15.09 -10.54 18.90
CA ARG A 82 16.12 -9.69 18.27
C ARG A 82 15.54 -8.39 17.75
N ALA A 83 14.30 -8.41 17.25
CA ALA A 83 13.60 -7.22 16.78
C ALA A 83 13.27 -6.25 17.94
N ASP A 84 13.04 -6.77 19.14
CA ASP A 84 12.79 -6.00 20.36
C ASP A 84 14.08 -5.66 21.14
N ASP A 85 15.26 -6.02 20.62
CA ASP A 85 16.54 -5.70 21.24
C ASP A 85 16.96 -4.25 20.92
N HIS A 86 16.76 -3.36 21.89
CA HIS A 86 17.13 -1.95 21.80
C HIS A 86 18.64 -1.70 21.77
N ALA A 87 19.46 -2.65 22.23
CA ALA A 87 20.92 -2.53 22.18
C ALA A 87 21.44 -2.96 20.80
N GLY A 88 20.98 -4.10 20.29
CA GLY A 88 21.41 -4.64 19.00
C GLY A 88 20.78 -3.95 17.79
N ARG A 89 19.57 -3.40 17.91
CA ARG A 89 18.81 -2.68 16.86
C ARG A 89 18.87 -3.36 15.49
N ALA A 90 18.62 -4.67 15.47
CA ALA A 90 18.71 -5.46 14.26
C ALA A 90 17.64 -5.05 13.23
N VAL A 91 18.05 -4.79 12.00
CA VAL A 91 17.16 -4.54 10.87
C VAL A 91 16.32 -5.79 10.60
N GLN A 92 15.00 -5.65 10.63
CA GLN A 92 14.05 -6.70 10.26
C GLN A 92 13.56 -6.45 8.86
N SER A 93 13.47 -7.51 8.06
CA SER A 93 12.90 -7.47 6.70
C SER A 93 12.13 -8.76 6.43
N PRO A 94 11.14 -8.75 5.53
CA PRO A 94 10.41 -9.97 5.16
C PRO A 94 11.38 -11.07 4.70
N PRO A 95 11.16 -12.34 5.09
CA PRO A 95 12.08 -13.44 4.79
C PRO A 95 12.04 -13.82 3.31
N ASP A 96 13.11 -14.45 2.81
CA ASP A 96 13.22 -14.88 1.42
C ASP A 96 12.55 -16.24 1.17
N THR A 97 11.25 -16.33 1.49
CA THR A 97 10.47 -17.59 1.40
C THR A 97 9.71 -17.75 0.08
N GLY A 98 10.05 -16.97 -0.94
CA GLY A 98 9.36 -16.98 -2.26
C GLY A 98 8.01 -16.25 -2.29
N ARG A 99 7.38 -15.98 -1.13
CA ARG A 99 6.12 -15.22 -1.05
C ARG A 99 6.40 -13.71 -1.16
N ARG A 100 6.25 -13.17 -2.37
CA ARG A 100 6.52 -11.75 -2.65
C ARG A 100 5.37 -10.86 -2.16
N LEU A 101 5.71 -9.70 -1.61
CA LEU A 101 4.74 -8.64 -1.40
C LEU A 101 4.24 -8.12 -2.76
N PRO A 102 2.99 -7.63 -2.85
CA PRO A 102 2.45 -6.99 -4.04
C PRO A 102 3.40 -5.96 -4.66
N TRP A 103 3.36 -5.81 -5.98
CA TRP A 103 4.11 -4.76 -6.71
C TRP A 103 5.63 -4.74 -6.45
N SER A 104 6.26 -5.89 -6.22
CA SER A 104 7.70 -5.96 -5.91
C SER A 104 8.11 -5.12 -4.68
N THR A 105 7.18 -4.94 -3.74
CA THR A 105 7.40 -4.13 -2.53
C THR A 105 8.50 -4.73 -1.65
N GLY A 106 9.37 -3.88 -1.14
CA GLY A 106 10.28 -4.20 -0.04
C GLY A 106 9.87 -3.51 1.25
N TYR A 107 10.35 -4.03 2.36
CA TYR A 107 10.12 -3.47 3.69
C TYR A 107 11.31 -3.73 4.58
N ALA A 108 11.62 -2.78 5.45
CA ALA A 108 12.45 -3.04 6.61
C ALA A 108 12.05 -2.11 7.77
N GLU A 109 12.30 -2.58 8.98
CA GLU A 109 12.08 -1.81 10.21
C GLU A 109 13.22 -2.05 11.19
N VAL A 110 13.45 -1.06 12.05
CA VAL A 110 14.35 -1.15 13.20
C VAL A 110 13.65 -0.53 14.39
N ILE A 111 13.76 -1.19 15.55
CA ILE A 111 13.20 -0.63 16.77
C ILE A 111 13.90 0.68 17.17
N ASN A 112 13.10 1.60 17.68
CA ASN A 112 13.58 2.84 18.26
C ASN A 112 14.56 2.58 19.42
N ALA A 113 15.54 3.49 19.60
CA ALA A 113 16.56 3.38 20.64
C ALA A 113 15.99 3.73 22.04
N GLY A 114 15.26 2.79 22.64
CA GLY A 114 14.81 2.85 24.03
C GLY A 114 13.67 3.83 24.34
N LYS A 115 12.85 4.21 23.34
CA LYS A 115 11.66 5.07 23.56
C LYS A 115 10.48 4.29 24.17
N SER A 116 10.26 3.07 23.71
CA SER A 116 9.12 2.21 24.03
C SER A 116 9.60 0.77 24.26
N ARG A 117 8.76 -0.10 24.84
CA ARG A 117 9.11 -1.53 25.04
C ARG A 117 9.05 -2.35 23.74
N HIS A 118 8.12 -1.99 22.86
CA HIS A 118 7.91 -2.64 21.57
C HIS A 118 7.94 -1.57 20.47
N ASN A 119 8.16 -1.98 19.22
CA ASN A 119 8.08 -1.04 18.10
C ASN A 119 6.66 -0.45 18.02
N GLU A 120 6.54 0.87 18.08
CA GLU A 120 5.24 1.55 18.02
C GLU A 120 4.75 1.67 16.57
N ASP A 121 5.70 1.67 15.63
CA ASP A 121 5.47 1.71 14.19
C ASP A 121 4.82 0.41 13.67
N GLN A 122 3.97 0.56 12.66
CA GLN A 122 3.30 -0.52 11.95
C GLN A 122 3.30 -0.29 10.45
N ALA A 123 3.12 -1.37 9.71
CA ALA A 123 2.93 -1.32 8.27
C ALA A 123 1.99 -2.42 7.79
N CYS A 124 1.31 -2.18 6.68
CA CYS A 124 0.52 -3.19 5.99
C CYS A 124 0.62 -3.02 4.47
N CYS A 125 0.41 -4.13 3.75
CA CYS A 125 0.44 -4.19 2.30
C CYS A 125 -0.62 -5.18 1.85
N GLU A 126 -1.64 -4.69 1.15
CA GLU A 126 -2.86 -5.45 0.86
C GLU A 126 -3.29 -5.27 -0.60
N VAL A 127 -3.95 -6.29 -1.14
CA VAL A 127 -4.75 -6.17 -2.38
C VAL A 127 -6.20 -6.28 -1.95
N VAL A 128 -6.97 -5.23 -2.17
CA VAL A 128 -8.32 -5.08 -1.60
C VAL A 128 -9.36 -5.08 -2.71
N TYR A 129 -10.32 -6.00 -2.60
CA TYR A 129 -11.47 -6.09 -3.49
C TYR A 129 -12.66 -5.30 -2.92
N VAL A 130 -13.29 -4.50 -3.77
CA VAL A 130 -14.50 -3.72 -3.49
C VAL A 130 -15.65 -4.33 -4.28
N GLU A 131 -16.67 -4.81 -3.59
CA GLU A 131 -17.89 -5.34 -4.21
C GLU A 131 -18.79 -4.21 -4.73
N GLY A 132 -19.28 -4.31 -5.97
CA GLY A 132 -20.34 -3.43 -6.49
C GLY A 132 -21.72 -3.80 -5.93
N ARG A 133 -22.53 -2.79 -5.56
CA ARG A 133 -23.91 -3.01 -5.08
C ARG A 133 -24.85 -3.54 -6.18
N ARG A 134 -25.76 -4.45 -5.81
CA ARG A 134 -26.89 -4.87 -6.66
C ARG A 134 -27.90 -3.73 -6.81
N SER A 135 -28.34 -3.44 -8.04
CA SER A 135 -29.44 -2.50 -8.29
C SER A 135 -30.71 -2.97 -7.59
N VAL A 136 -31.27 -2.12 -6.72
CA VAL A 136 -32.58 -2.33 -6.07
C VAL A 136 -33.65 -1.71 -6.98
N THR A 137 -33.84 -2.27 -8.17
CA THR A 137 -35.01 -1.99 -9.00
C THR A 137 -35.50 -3.31 -9.55
N GLY A 138 -36.67 -3.76 -9.11
CA GLY A 138 -37.26 -5.07 -9.41
C GLY A 138 -37.74 -5.24 -10.85
N ALA A 139 -36.83 -5.15 -11.82
CA ALA A 139 -37.06 -5.58 -13.19
C ALA A 139 -36.16 -6.78 -13.51
N PRO A 140 -36.71 -7.92 -13.99
CA PRO A 140 -35.90 -9.03 -14.44
C PRO A 140 -35.32 -8.66 -15.81
N ARG A 141 -34.05 -8.21 -15.82
CA ARG A 141 -33.19 -8.25 -16.99
C ARG A 141 -32.08 -9.26 -16.74
N GLU A 142 -31.82 -10.06 -17.77
CA GLU A 142 -30.90 -11.19 -17.77
C GLU A 142 -29.46 -10.79 -17.41
N LEU A 143 -28.81 -11.74 -16.74
CA LEU A 143 -27.47 -11.78 -16.17
C LEU A 143 -26.43 -10.75 -16.64
N SER A 144 -26.13 -9.78 -15.75
CA SER A 144 -24.77 -9.29 -15.52
C SER A 144 -24.54 -9.19 -14.00
N ARG A 145 -23.91 -10.22 -13.41
CA ARG A 145 -23.55 -10.25 -11.99
C ARG A 145 -22.52 -9.14 -11.69
N GLY A 146 -22.70 -8.46 -10.55
CA GLY A 146 -22.04 -7.20 -10.19
C GLY A 146 -20.51 -7.15 -10.35
N GLN A 147 -20.05 -6.12 -11.06
CA GLN A 147 -18.65 -5.75 -11.24
C GLN A 147 -18.11 -5.14 -9.93
N GLY A 148 -17.05 -5.70 -9.36
CA GLY A 148 -16.26 -5.09 -8.30
C GLY A 148 -14.93 -4.53 -8.84
N LEU A 149 -14.19 -3.79 -8.01
CA LEU A 149 -12.89 -3.23 -8.37
C LEU A 149 -11.82 -3.62 -7.35
N CYS A 150 -10.58 -3.79 -7.80
CA CYS A 150 -9.42 -4.03 -6.93
C CYS A 150 -8.58 -2.76 -6.80
N PHE A 151 -8.06 -2.50 -5.60
CA PHE A 151 -6.97 -1.55 -5.40
C PHE A 151 -5.83 -2.19 -4.60
N TYR A 152 -4.61 -1.69 -4.83
CA TYR A 152 -3.46 -2.05 -4.02
C TYR A 152 -3.29 -0.99 -2.94
N TYR A 153 -2.91 -1.43 -1.75
CA TYR A 153 -2.82 -0.58 -0.57
C TYR A 153 -1.51 -0.81 0.15
N TRP A 154 -0.84 0.28 0.50
CA TRP A 154 0.30 0.28 1.43
C TRP A 154 0.02 1.29 2.54
N GLY A 155 0.30 0.91 3.77
CA GLY A 155 0.21 1.81 4.92
C GLY A 155 1.48 1.74 5.74
N LEU A 156 1.97 2.92 6.14
CA LEU A 156 3.04 3.10 7.12
C LEU A 156 2.51 3.99 8.24
N PHE A 157 2.57 3.50 9.47
CA PHE A 157 1.99 4.14 10.63
C PHE A 157 3.07 4.32 11.69
N ASP A 158 3.39 5.55 12.02
CA ASP A 158 4.37 5.89 13.06
C ASP A 158 3.60 6.11 14.36
N GLY A 159 3.72 5.17 15.30
CA GLY A 159 2.96 5.19 16.55
C GLY A 159 3.66 5.99 17.64
N HIS A 160 2.89 6.66 18.49
CA HIS A 160 3.42 7.37 19.65
C HIS A 160 2.53 7.21 20.88
N ALA A 161 3.19 7.17 22.04
CA ALA A 161 2.54 6.91 23.34
C ALA A 161 1.77 5.57 23.36
N GLY A 162 2.36 4.54 22.76
CA GLY A 162 1.79 3.22 22.53
C GLY A 162 1.59 2.88 21.05
N GLY A 163 1.67 1.59 20.70
CA GLY A 163 1.46 1.10 19.33
C GLY A 163 0.00 0.80 18.96
N GLY A 164 -0.96 1.04 19.87
CA GLY A 164 -2.35 0.63 19.70
C GLY A 164 -3.06 1.31 18.53
N ALA A 165 -2.89 2.63 18.38
CA ALA A 165 -3.43 3.37 17.25
C ALA A 165 -2.86 2.88 15.91
N ALA A 166 -1.54 2.70 15.82
CA ALA A 166 -0.86 2.20 14.62
C ALA A 166 -1.30 0.78 14.25
N GLU A 167 -1.45 -0.12 15.22
CA GLU A 167 -1.90 -1.50 15.02
C GLU A 167 -3.35 -1.56 14.54
N MET A 168 -4.21 -0.72 15.10
CA MET A 168 -5.61 -0.66 14.68
C MET A 168 -5.74 -0.08 13.26
N ALA A 169 -5.00 1.00 12.96
CA ALA A 169 -5.01 1.64 11.64
C ALA A 169 -4.48 0.69 10.55
N SER A 170 -3.40 -0.06 10.82
CA SER A 170 -2.84 -1.01 9.85
C SER A 170 -3.82 -2.13 9.48
N ARG A 171 -4.68 -2.55 10.43
CA ARG A 171 -5.68 -3.60 10.20
C ARG A 171 -6.97 -3.12 9.55
N LEU A 172 -7.36 -1.86 9.74
CA LEU A 172 -8.73 -1.41 9.46
C LEU A 172 -8.85 -0.26 8.46
N LEU A 173 -7.84 0.60 8.29
CA LEU A 173 -7.97 1.80 7.46
C LEU A 173 -8.28 1.46 5.99
N HIS A 174 -7.60 0.45 5.42
CA HIS A 174 -7.89 -0.04 4.06
C HIS A 174 -9.33 -0.57 3.90
N ARG A 175 -9.94 -1.06 4.98
CA ARG A 175 -11.35 -1.51 4.97
C ARG A 175 -12.31 -0.34 4.95
N HIS A 176 -12.02 0.74 5.67
CA HIS A 176 -12.81 1.98 5.56
C HIS A 176 -12.77 2.54 4.14
N ILE A 177 -11.59 2.60 3.52
CA ILE A 177 -11.45 3.01 2.12
C ILE A 177 -12.29 2.10 1.22
N ARG A 178 -12.19 0.78 1.40
CA ARG A 178 -13.01 -0.19 0.65
C ARG A 178 -14.51 0.10 0.76
N GLU A 179 -15.01 0.35 1.96
CA GLU A 179 -16.44 0.67 2.16
C GLU A 179 -16.84 1.98 1.47
N GLN A 180 -16.00 3.02 1.52
CA GLN A 180 -16.26 4.29 0.84
C GLN A 180 -16.29 4.15 -0.68
N LEU A 181 -15.49 3.23 -1.23
CA LEU A 181 -15.43 2.98 -2.68
C LEU A 181 -16.59 2.11 -3.19
N LYS A 182 -17.44 1.54 -2.33
CA LYS A 182 -18.60 0.72 -2.78
C LYS A 182 -19.69 1.54 -3.48
N ASP A 183 -19.79 2.83 -3.18
CA ASP A 183 -20.81 3.72 -3.71
C ASP A 183 -20.30 4.58 -4.90
N LEU A 184 -19.16 4.20 -5.50
CA LEU A 184 -18.63 4.78 -6.75
C LEU A 184 -19.64 4.61 -7.90
N LYS A 185 -20.44 5.64 -8.16
CA LYS A 185 -21.20 5.82 -9.41
C LYS A 185 -20.45 6.74 -10.35
N GLU A 186 -20.66 6.54 -11.65
CA GLU A 186 -20.11 7.25 -12.82
C GLU A 186 -19.89 8.77 -12.67
N VAL A 187 -18.83 9.16 -11.96
CA VAL A 187 -18.33 10.54 -11.83
C VAL A 187 -16.80 10.46 -11.89
N THR A 188 -16.14 11.50 -12.40
CA THR A 188 -14.68 11.56 -12.60
C THR A 188 -13.91 10.92 -11.44
N HIS A 189 -13.24 9.80 -11.74
CA HIS A 189 -12.73 8.83 -10.76
C HIS A 189 -11.81 9.42 -9.67
N GLU A 190 -11.10 10.52 -9.92
CA GLU A 190 -10.05 10.99 -9.01
C GLU A 190 -10.59 11.69 -7.75
N SER A 191 -11.41 12.75 -7.88
CA SER A 191 -11.90 13.53 -6.73
C SER A 191 -12.76 12.69 -5.78
N LEU A 192 -13.49 11.71 -6.32
CA LEU A 192 -14.26 10.78 -5.50
C LEU A 192 -13.35 9.83 -4.72
N VAL A 193 -12.29 9.30 -5.34
CA VAL A 193 -11.30 8.47 -4.63
C VAL A 193 -10.58 9.28 -3.55
N VAL A 194 -10.21 10.53 -3.83
CA VAL A 194 -9.64 11.45 -2.83
C VAL A 194 -10.59 11.63 -1.65
N GLY A 195 -11.84 12.00 -1.90
CA GLY A 195 -12.84 12.17 -0.84
C GLY A 195 -13.13 10.88 -0.06
N ALA A 196 -13.12 9.72 -0.74
CA ALA A 196 -13.27 8.42 -0.10
C ALA A 196 -12.11 8.10 0.86
N ILE A 197 -10.88 8.44 0.48
CA ILE A 197 -9.70 8.28 1.34
C ILE A 197 -9.78 9.23 2.54
N GLU A 198 -10.08 10.52 2.31
CA GLU A 198 -10.22 11.52 3.39
C GLU A 198 -11.30 11.11 4.40
N ASN A 199 -12.47 10.69 3.92
CA ASN A 199 -13.55 10.24 4.79
C ASN A 199 -13.19 8.93 5.52
N ALA A 200 -12.43 8.03 4.90
CA ALA A 200 -11.95 6.82 5.57
C ALA A 200 -11.02 7.13 6.75
N PHE A 201 -10.16 8.14 6.64
CA PHE A 201 -9.33 8.60 7.77
C PHE A 201 -10.20 9.14 8.92
N GLN A 202 -11.23 9.93 8.61
CA GLN A 202 -12.17 10.42 9.61
C GLN A 202 -12.89 9.25 10.32
N LEU A 203 -13.45 8.32 9.55
CA LEU A 203 -14.16 7.14 10.09
C LEU A 203 -13.25 6.25 10.94
N MET A 204 -11.98 6.11 10.55
CA MET A 204 -10.98 5.40 11.32
C MET A 204 -10.72 6.08 12.67
N ASP A 205 -10.54 7.40 12.68
CA ASP A 205 -10.33 8.19 13.89
C ASP A 205 -11.55 8.15 14.82
N GLU A 206 -12.77 8.25 14.28
CA GLU A 206 -14.02 8.09 15.03
C GLU A 206 -14.19 6.68 15.60
N GLN A 207 -13.72 5.65 14.88
CA GLN A 207 -13.71 4.29 15.39
C GLN A 207 -12.75 4.15 16.58
N MET A 208 -11.53 4.69 16.48
CA MET A 208 -10.60 4.76 17.62
C MET A 208 -11.23 5.48 18.83
N ALA A 209 -11.93 6.58 18.59
CA ALA A 209 -12.64 7.33 19.64
C ALA A 209 -13.76 6.53 20.33
N ARG A 210 -14.38 5.58 19.63
CA ARG A 210 -15.42 4.69 20.19
C ARG A 210 -14.80 3.53 20.97
N GLU A 211 -13.78 2.89 20.40
CA GLU A 211 -13.16 1.67 20.96
C GLU A 211 -12.22 1.97 22.14
N ARG A 212 -11.79 3.23 22.32
CA ARG A 212 -11.02 3.64 23.52
C ARG A 212 -11.73 3.38 24.85
N ARG A 213 -13.07 3.36 24.88
CA ARG A 213 -13.84 3.12 26.13
C ARG A 213 -13.62 1.72 26.71
N GLY A 214 -13.06 0.80 25.93
CA GLY A 214 -12.64 -0.55 26.36
C GLY A 214 -11.15 -0.70 26.69
N HIS A 215 -10.36 0.37 26.77
CA HIS A 215 -8.88 0.35 26.92
C HIS A 215 -8.13 -0.37 25.77
N GLN A 216 -8.69 -0.37 24.54
CA GLN A 216 -8.10 -1.09 23.40
C GLN A 216 -7.20 -0.22 22.51
N VAL A 217 -7.27 1.11 22.59
CA VAL A 217 -6.50 2.02 21.74
C VAL A 217 -5.77 3.06 22.60
N GLU A 218 -4.48 2.84 22.80
CA GLU A 218 -3.57 3.79 23.46
C GLU A 218 -2.86 4.66 22.39
N GLY A 219 -2.55 5.91 22.77
CA GLY A 219 -1.74 6.82 21.97
C GLY A 219 -2.40 7.36 20.70
N GLY A 220 -1.54 7.71 19.74
CA GLY A 220 -1.89 8.14 18.40
C GLY A 220 -0.87 7.61 17.39
N CYS A 221 -1.11 7.90 16.11
CA CYS A 221 -0.13 7.62 15.08
C CYS A 221 -0.20 8.61 13.91
N CYS A 222 0.94 8.86 13.28
CA CYS A 222 0.99 9.36 11.91
C CYS A 222 0.56 8.26 10.95
N ALA A 223 -0.05 8.63 9.83
CA ALA A 223 -0.52 7.69 8.83
C ALA A 223 -0.14 8.16 7.42
N LEU A 224 0.73 7.39 6.77
CA LEU A 224 1.11 7.55 5.37
C LEU A 224 0.61 6.35 4.58
N VAL A 225 -0.33 6.60 3.68
CA VAL A 225 -1.03 5.56 2.94
C VAL A 225 -0.88 5.79 1.44
N VAL A 226 -0.69 4.71 0.71
CA VAL A 226 -0.65 4.70 -0.75
C VAL A 226 -1.74 3.77 -1.26
N VAL A 227 -2.59 4.29 -2.14
CA VAL A 227 -3.59 3.51 -2.88
C VAL A 227 -3.23 3.55 -4.35
N TYR A 228 -3.05 2.39 -4.99
CA TYR A 228 -3.05 2.32 -6.44
C TYR A 228 -4.40 1.82 -6.94
N LEU A 229 -5.05 2.64 -7.77
CA LEU A 229 -6.35 2.34 -8.35
C LEU A 229 -6.47 3.03 -9.73
N LEU A 230 -6.89 2.26 -10.74
CA LEU A 230 -7.19 2.75 -12.09
C LEU A 230 -6.05 3.56 -12.73
N GLY A 231 -4.81 3.05 -12.66
CA GLY A 231 -3.64 3.71 -13.26
C GLY A 231 -3.06 4.88 -12.46
N LYS A 232 -3.64 5.19 -11.29
CA LYS A 232 -3.20 6.32 -10.45
C LYS A 232 -2.74 5.85 -9.08
N VAL A 233 -1.73 6.54 -8.56
CA VAL A 233 -1.18 6.39 -7.22
C VAL A 233 -1.65 7.57 -6.37
N TYR A 234 -2.43 7.30 -5.34
CA TYR A 234 -2.93 8.27 -4.38
C TYR A 234 -2.10 8.15 -3.10
N VAL A 235 -1.35 9.18 -2.76
CA VAL A 235 -0.52 9.23 -1.55
C VAL A 235 -1.19 10.15 -0.54
N ALA A 236 -1.73 9.57 0.52
CA ALA A 236 -2.43 10.25 1.60
C ALA A 236 -1.54 10.33 2.84
N ASN A 237 -1.24 11.53 3.32
CA ASN A 237 -0.39 11.74 4.49
C ASN A 237 -1.10 12.55 5.58
N ALA A 238 -1.10 12.02 6.81
CA ALA A 238 -1.50 12.71 8.02
C ALA A 238 -0.42 12.48 9.09
N GLY A 239 0.52 13.42 9.22
CA GLY A 239 1.64 13.34 10.14
C GLY A 239 2.94 13.86 9.54
N ASP A 240 4.07 13.43 10.10
CA ASP A 240 5.44 13.79 9.70
C ASP A 240 6.20 12.67 8.96
N SER A 241 5.56 11.53 8.69
CA SER A 241 6.02 10.57 7.68
C SER A 241 6.08 11.21 6.29
N ARG A 242 6.96 10.71 5.42
CA ARG A 242 7.17 11.27 4.07
C ARG A 242 7.25 10.20 2.98
N ALA A 243 6.82 10.59 1.78
CA ALA A 243 6.92 9.79 0.57
C ALA A 243 7.50 10.58 -0.61
N ILE A 244 8.37 9.94 -1.39
CA ILE A 244 8.94 10.49 -2.62
C ILE A 244 8.92 9.43 -3.73
N ILE A 245 8.72 9.85 -4.98
CA ILE A 245 9.03 9.03 -6.15
C ILE A 245 10.44 9.38 -6.61
N VAL A 246 11.24 8.34 -6.86
CA VAL A 246 12.54 8.44 -7.55
C VAL A 246 12.32 7.86 -8.94
N ARG A 247 12.40 8.72 -9.97
CA ARG A 247 12.10 8.35 -11.36
C ARG A 247 13.12 8.95 -12.31
N ASN A 248 13.87 8.15 -13.05
CA ASN A 248 14.85 8.64 -14.03
C ASN A 248 15.78 9.76 -13.48
N GLY A 249 16.24 9.63 -12.24
CA GLY A 249 17.07 10.64 -11.56
C GLY A 249 16.33 11.90 -11.07
N GLU A 250 15.01 11.97 -11.27
CA GLU A 250 14.14 13.00 -10.72
C GLU A 250 13.55 12.55 -9.37
N ILE A 251 13.45 13.50 -8.44
CA ILE A 251 12.83 13.31 -7.14
C ILE A 251 11.51 14.07 -7.11
N ILE A 252 10.40 13.35 -6.96
CA ILE A 252 9.05 13.91 -6.98
C ILE A 252 8.46 13.77 -5.58
N PRO A 253 8.30 14.87 -4.81
CA PRO A 253 7.72 14.82 -3.48
C PRO A 253 6.23 14.44 -3.54
N MET A 254 5.89 13.32 -2.91
CA MET A 254 4.52 12.78 -2.90
C MET A 254 3.78 13.03 -1.59
N SER A 255 4.44 13.61 -0.58
CA SER A 255 3.78 14.16 0.60
C SER A 255 4.58 15.34 1.17
N ARG A 256 3.99 16.03 2.14
CA ARG A 256 4.66 16.98 3.04
C ARG A 256 4.36 16.63 4.49
N GLU A 257 5.18 17.13 5.40
CA GLU A 257 5.02 16.92 6.84
C GLU A 257 4.01 17.89 7.45
N PHE A 258 3.36 17.46 8.52
CA PHE A 258 2.35 18.23 9.25
C PHE A 258 2.74 18.44 10.71
N THR A 259 3.76 19.27 10.90
CA THR A 259 4.32 19.69 12.20
C THR A 259 3.67 20.99 12.74
N PRO A 260 3.89 21.34 14.02
CA PRO A 260 3.42 22.62 14.59
C PRO A 260 3.87 23.85 13.81
N GLU A 261 5.04 23.82 13.19
CA GLU A 261 5.57 24.94 12.40
C GLU A 261 4.90 25.03 11.02
N THR A 262 4.80 23.91 10.31
CA THR A 262 4.18 23.86 8.97
C THR A 262 2.69 24.21 9.01
N GLU A 263 2.00 23.85 10.10
CA GLU A 263 0.56 24.07 10.28
C GLU A 263 0.26 25.22 11.26
N ARG A 264 1.27 26.03 11.60
CA ARG A 264 1.20 27.14 12.56
C ARG A 264 0.00 28.07 12.32
N GLN A 265 -0.25 28.50 11.09
CA GLN A 265 -1.37 29.39 10.77
C GLN A 265 -2.73 28.74 11.07
N ARG A 266 -2.90 27.45 10.73
CA ARG A 266 -4.13 26.70 11.05
C ARG A 266 -4.34 26.63 12.55
N LEU A 267 -3.28 26.35 13.31
CA LEU A 267 -3.32 26.28 14.77
C LEU A 267 -3.69 27.64 15.39
N GLN A 268 -3.03 28.71 14.98
CA GLN A 268 -3.32 30.06 15.47
C GLN A 268 -4.73 30.52 15.11
N LEU A 269 -5.19 30.23 13.89
CA LEU A 269 -6.55 30.55 13.45
C LEU A 269 -7.58 29.85 14.33
N LEU A 270 -7.36 28.57 14.67
CA LEU A 270 -8.23 27.85 15.59
C LEU A 270 -8.21 28.46 17.00
N GLY A 271 -7.02 28.77 17.52
CA GLY A 271 -6.87 29.41 18.83
C GLY A 271 -7.48 30.82 18.90
N PHE A 272 -7.48 31.55 17.78
CA PHE A 272 -8.15 32.84 17.65
C PHE A 272 -9.68 32.70 17.61
N LEU A 273 -10.20 31.76 16.80
CA LEU A 273 -11.64 31.54 16.66
C LEU A 273 -12.28 30.88 17.89
N LYS A 274 -11.49 30.09 18.65
CA LYS A 274 -11.92 29.33 19.83
C LYS A 274 -10.95 29.52 20.99
N PRO A 275 -10.87 30.74 21.58
CA PRO A 275 -9.92 31.05 22.65
C PRO A 275 -10.10 30.17 23.90
N GLU A 276 -11.29 29.61 24.12
CA GLU A 276 -11.56 28.66 25.21
C GLU A 276 -10.69 27.40 25.14
N LEU A 277 -10.18 27.02 23.95
CA LEU A 277 -9.27 25.89 23.78
C LEU A 277 -7.86 26.16 24.31
N LEU A 278 -7.49 27.43 24.50
CA LEU A 278 -6.18 27.86 24.99
C LEU A 278 -6.14 28.00 26.52
N GLY A 279 -7.30 27.99 27.17
CA GLY A 279 -7.42 28.33 28.59
C GLY A 279 -6.86 29.71 28.92
N SER A 280 -6.47 29.91 30.18
CA SER A 280 -5.76 31.13 30.62
C SER A 280 -4.24 31.03 30.45
N GLU A 281 -3.74 29.87 30.00
CA GLU A 281 -2.33 29.51 30.00
C GLU A 281 -1.64 29.83 28.67
N PHE A 282 -2.37 29.72 27.55
CA PHE A 282 -1.81 29.84 26.21
C PHE A 282 -2.35 31.04 25.43
N THR A 283 -1.59 31.48 24.44
CA THR A 283 -1.97 32.49 23.45
C THR A 283 -1.73 31.97 22.04
N HIS A 284 -2.62 32.34 21.12
CA HIS A 284 -2.42 32.09 19.70
C HIS A 284 -1.36 33.03 19.11
N LEU A 285 -1.03 34.14 19.78
CA LEU A 285 0.01 35.05 19.31
C LEU A 285 1.40 34.41 19.43
N GLU A 286 2.20 34.65 18.42
CA GLU A 286 3.59 34.21 18.36
C GLU A 286 4.52 35.40 18.58
N PHE A 287 5.59 35.15 19.34
CA PHE A 287 6.66 36.10 19.61
C PHE A 287 8.00 35.44 19.26
N PRO A 288 9.05 36.20 18.86
CA PRO A 288 10.35 35.62 18.54
C PRO A 288 11.01 34.91 19.73
N ARG A 289 10.56 35.23 20.95
CA ARG A 289 10.95 34.56 22.19
C ARG A 289 9.87 34.77 23.23
N ARG A 290 9.97 34.02 24.33
CA ARG A 290 9.10 34.19 25.50
C ARG A 290 9.11 35.64 26.00
N VAL A 291 7.90 36.19 26.15
CA VAL A 291 7.66 37.52 26.73
C VAL A 291 7.83 37.44 28.24
N LEU A 292 8.52 38.42 28.82
CA LEU A 292 8.80 38.49 30.25
C LEU A 292 8.00 39.62 30.92
N PRO A 293 7.63 39.50 32.22
CA PRO A 293 6.86 40.54 32.91
C PRO A 293 7.47 41.95 32.86
N LYS A 294 8.81 42.04 32.84
CA LYS A 294 9.54 43.32 32.72
C LYS A 294 9.33 44.05 31.38
N GLU A 295 8.72 43.40 30.40
CA GLU A 295 8.53 43.90 29.04
C GLU A 295 7.12 44.48 28.84
N LEU A 296 6.26 44.44 29.86
CA LEU A 296 4.95 45.06 29.84
C LEU A 296 5.05 46.54 29.44
N GLY A 297 4.26 46.92 28.44
CA GLY A 297 4.23 48.26 27.87
C GLY A 297 5.36 48.57 26.87
N GLN A 298 6.32 47.67 26.65
CA GLN A 298 7.35 47.81 25.63
C GLN A 298 6.85 47.31 24.27
N ARG A 299 7.51 47.72 23.17
CA ARG A 299 7.19 47.22 21.83
C ARG A 299 7.99 45.94 21.54
N MET A 300 7.33 44.91 21.06
CA MET A 300 7.97 43.66 20.63
C MET A 300 7.37 43.21 19.30
N LEU A 301 8.17 42.47 18.52
CA LEU A 301 7.69 41.78 17.33
C LEU A 301 6.68 40.70 17.73
N TYR A 302 5.58 40.61 17.00
CA TYR A 302 4.58 39.56 17.14
C TYR A 302 4.08 39.15 15.76
N ARG A 303 3.47 37.97 15.71
CA ARG A 303 2.79 37.46 14.53
C ARG A 303 1.48 36.77 14.91
N ASP A 304 0.42 37.15 14.22
CA ASP A 304 -0.94 36.61 14.42
C ASP A 304 -1.34 35.61 13.31
N GLN A 305 -2.50 34.99 13.44
CA GLN A 305 -3.07 33.95 12.58
C GLN A 305 -3.04 34.26 11.07
N ASN A 306 -3.35 35.50 10.68
CA ASN A 306 -3.39 35.93 9.28
C ASN A 306 -2.04 36.49 8.77
N MET A 307 -1.04 36.57 9.64
CA MET A 307 0.25 37.16 9.32
C MET A 307 1.25 36.10 8.86
N THR A 308 1.97 36.40 7.78
CA THR A 308 3.15 35.65 7.33
C THR A 308 4.45 36.27 7.86
N GLY A 309 4.50 37.61 7.92
CA GLY A 309 5.60 38.41 8.47
C GLY A 309 5.39 38.85 9.93
N TRP A 310 6.33 39.65 10.44
CA TRP A 310 6.30 40.19 11.80
C TRP A 310 5.80 41.64 11.83
N ALA A 311 5.07 42.01 12.88
CA ALA A 311 4.67 43.38 13.17
C ALA A 311 5.06 43.76 14.60
N TYR A 312 5.08 45.05 14.95
CA TYR A 312 5.31 45.48 16.33
C TYR A 312 3.99 45.74 17.06
N LYS A 313 3.81 45.15 18.24
CA LYS A 313 2.75 45.54 19.20
C LYS A 313 3.34 46.00 20.51
N LYS A 314 2.55 46.75 21.29
CA LYS A 314 2.84 47.01 22.70
C LYS A 314 2.44 45.77 23.51
N ILE A 315 3.32 45.32 24.39
CA ILE A 315 3.11 44.12 25.21
C ILE A 315 2.11 44.41 26.34
N GLU A 316 1.15 43.51 26.49
CA GLU A 316 0.07 43.53 27.47
C GLU A 316 0.15 42.31 28.39
N LEU A 317 -0.64 42.30 29.48
CA LEU A 317 -0.60 41.23 30.48
C LEU A 317 -0.93 39.84 29.87
N GLU A 318 -1.82 39.80 28.88
CA GLU A 318 -2.22 38.56 28.21
C GLU A 318 -1.12 37.96 27.31
N ASP A 319 -0.15 38.78 26.88
CA ASP A 319 0.99 38.33 26.06
C ASP A 319 2.02 37.52 26.87
N LEU A 320 1.90 37.50 28.20
CA LEU A 320 2.74 36.67 29.07
C LEU A 320 2.35 35.18 29.04
N ARG A 321 1.20 34.84 28.44
CA ARG A 321 0.76 33.47 28.21
C ARG A 321 1.73 32.73 27.29
N PHE A 322 1.79 31.41 27.40
CA PHE A 322 2.67 30.59 26.58
C PHE A 322 2.18 30.54 25.13
N PRO A 323 3.08 30.58 24.12
CA PRO A 323 2.65 30.46 22.73
C PRO A 323 2.04 29.07 22.48
N LEU A 324 1.04 29.02 21.60
CA LEU A 324 0.40 27.77 21.19
C LEU A 324 1.39 26.80 20.55
N VAL A 325 2.38 27.31 19.81
CA VAL A 325 3.50 26.55 19.24
C VAL A 325 4.76 26.91 20.03
N CYS A 326 5.35 25.92 20.70
CA CYS A 326 6.54 26.06 21.53
C CYS A 326 7.72 25.32 20.91
N GLY A 327 8.92 25.90 20.96
CA GLY A 327 10.13 25.28 20.42
C GLY A 327 10.29 25.49 18.92
N GLU A 328 11.37 24.96 18.36
CA GLU A 328 11.75 25.14 16.96
C GLU A 328 12.22 23.82 16.34
N GLY A 329 12.00 23.67 15.03
CA GLY A 329 12.31 22.49 14.24
C GLY A 329 11.72 21.23 14.87
N LYS A 330 12.53 20.18 15.02
CA LYS A 330 12.13 18.89 15.61
C LYS A 330 11.69 18.97 17.08
N LYS A 331 11.96 20.09 17.76
CA LYS A 331 11.53 20.35 19.14
C LYS A 331 10.24 21.17 19.20
N ALA A 332 9.68 21.59 18.06
CA ALA A 332 8.41 22.28 18.02
C ALA A 332 7.28 21.38 18.54
N ARG A 333 6.42 21.93 19.39
CA ARG A 333 5.31 21.22 20.03
C ARG A 333 4.08 22.09 20.10
N VAL A 334 2.90 21.53 19.85
CA VAL A 334 1.63 22.17 20.21
C VAL A 334 1.48 22.13 21.72
N MET A 335 1.36 23.30 22.35
CA MET A 335 1.23 23.49 23.81
C MET A 335 2.23 22.67 24.63
N ALA A 336 3.48 22.60 24.14
CA ALA A 336 4.57 21.82 24.75
C ALA A 336 4.32 20.29 24.89
N THR A 337 3.31 19.74 24.18
CA THR A 337 2.92 18.33 24.31
C THR A 337 3.31 17.49 23.10
N ILE A 338 2.83 17.82 21.89
CA ILE A 338 2.90 16.92 20.73
C ILE A 338 3.62 17.55 19.53
N GLY A 339 4.44 16.76 18.84
CA GLY A 339 5.29 17.19 17.71
C GLY A 339 4.63 17.11 16.34
N VAL A 340 3.40 16.59 16.27
CA VAL A 340 2.61 16.45 15.05
C VAL A 340 1.26 17.12 15.21
N THR A 341 0.67 17.55 14.10
CA THR A 341 -0.60 18.28 14.08
C THR A 341 -1.68 17.56 13.27
N ARG A 342 -1.31 16.46 12.61
CA ARG A 342 -2.21 15.55 11.94
C ARG A 342 -1.86 14.11 12.28
N GLY A 343 -2.86 13.24 12.27
CA GLY A 343 -2.72 11.83 12.64
C GLY A 343 -4.02 11.25 13.18
N LEU A 344 -3.99 9.95 13.48
CA LEU A 344 -5.11 9.21 14.06
C LEU A 344 -4.89 9.03 15.57
N GLY A 345 -5.97 8.98 16.36
CA GLY A 345 -5.88 8.73 17.80
C GLY A 345 -5.73 10.00 18.64
N ASP A 346 -5.00 9.93 19.75
CA ASP A 346 -4.77 11.04 20.71
C ASP A 346 -6.04 11.65 21.33
N HIS A 347 -7.15 10.93 21.32
CA HIS A 347 -8.45 11.44 21.81
C HIS A 347 -8.48 11.78 23.31
N ASN A 348 -7.52 11.28 24.09
CA ASN A 348 -7.36 11.55 25.52
C ASN A 348 -6.14 12.42 25.83
N LEU A 349 -5.39 12.86 24.81
CA LEU A 349 -4.17 13.61 25.01
C LEU A 349 -4.50 14.98 25.60
N LYS A 350 -3.82 15.31 26.69
CA LYS A 350 -3.95 16.59 27.40
C LYS A 350 -2.62 17.33 27.39
N VAL A 351 -2.70 18.64 27.55
CA VAL A 351 -1.53 19.48 27.78
C VAL A 351 -0.73 18.95 28.99
N CYS A 352 0.59 18.92 28.88
CA CYS A 352 1.45 18.50 29.99
C CYS A 352 1.16 19.36 31.23
N SER A 353 0.89 18.73 32.37
CA SER A 353 0.55 19.40 33.64
C SER A 353 -0.72 20.28 33.62
N SER A 354 -1.60 20.12 32.62
CA SER A 354 -2.88 20.83 32.53
C SER A 354 -4.02 19.88 32.14
N THR A 355 -5.27 20.35 32.24
CA THR A 355 -6.47 19.58 31.88
C THR A 355 -6.96 19.86 30.46
N LEU A 356 -6.35 20.83 29.77
CA LEU A 356 -6.71 21.23 28.42
C LEU A 356 -6.53 20.08 27.42
N PRO A 357 -7.54 19.78 26.58
CA PRO A 357 -7.44 18.73 25.57
C PRO A 357 -6.60 19.20 24.37
N ILE A 358 -5.74 18.32 23.86
CA ILE A 358 -4.93 18.58 22.65
C ILE A 358 -5.70 18.24 21.37
N LYS A 359 -6.55 17.20 21.39
CA LYS A 359 -7.24 16.67 20.22
C LYS A 359 -7.90 17.72 19.30
N PRO A 360 -8.52 18.81 19.80
CA PRO A 360 -9.08 19.86 18.94
C PRO A 360 -8.08 20.49 17.95
N PHE A 361 -6.79 20.51 18.27
CA PHE A 361 -5.73 21.04 17.41
C PHE A 361 -5.17 20.00 16.42
N LEU A 362 -5.53 18.72 16.58
CA LEU A 362 -5.08 17.60 15.75
C LEU A 362 -6.14 17.25 14.70
N SER A 363 -5.75 17.24 13.43
CA SER A 363 -6.63 16.81 12.34
C SER A 363 -6.34 15.37 11.92
N CYS A 364 -7.37 14.53 11.79
CA CYS A 364 -7.20 13.21 11.16
C CYS A 364 -7.23 13.27 9.63
N PHE A 365 -7.62 14.41 9.04
CA PHE A 365 -7.71 14.54 7.58
C PHE A 365 -6.33 14.55 6.92
N PRO A 366 -6.06 13.64 5.98
CA PRO A 366 -4.80 13.62 5.25
C PRO A 366 -4.76 14.73 4.18
N GLU A 367 -3.57 15.06 3.71
CA GLU A 367 -3.42 15.60 2.34
C GLU A 367 -3.26 14.41 1.39
N VAL A 368 -4.01 14.42 0.28
CA VAL A 368 -3.89 13.42 -0.78
C VAL A 368 -3.24 14.03 -2.01
N ARG A 369 -2.10 13.49 -2.43
CA ARG A 369 -1.48 13.80 -3.73
C ARG A 369 -1.72 12.66 -4.70
N VAL A 370 -2.03 13.00 -5.94
CA VAL A 370 -2.31 12.03 -6.99
C VAL A 370 -1.18 12.06 -8.02
N TYR A 371 -0.60 10.90 -8.28
CA TYR A 371 0.35 10.68 -9.36
C TYR A 371 -0.29 9.75 -10.39
N ASP A 372 -0.48 10.27 -11.61
CA ASP A 372 -1.03 9.51 -12.72
C ASP A 372 0.10 8.76 -13.44
N LEU A 373 0.11 7.42 -13.33
CA LEU A 373 1.15 6.61 -13.98
C LEU A 373 1.07 6.71 -15.51
N THR A 374 -0.07 7.10 -16.08
CA THR A 374 -0.23 7.19 -17.54
C THR A 374 0.40 8.43 -18.16
N GLN A 375 0.73 9.44 -17.34
CA GLN A 375 1.27 10.72 -17.81
C GLN A 375 2.78 10.71 -18.02
N TYR A 376 3.47 9.63 -17.61
CA TYR A 376 4.93 9.58 -17.60
C TYR A 376 5.42 8.21 -18.05
N GLU A 377 6.62 8.18 -18.61
CA GLU A 377 7.32 6.92 -18.86
C GLU A 377 8.01 6.47 -17.57
N HIS A 378 7.93 5.16 -17.30
CA HIS A 378 8.56 4.53 -16.15
C HIS A 378 9.46 3.38 -16.58
N CYS A 379 10.55 3.19 -15.86
CA CYS A 379 11.44 2.06 -15.99
C CYS A 379 11.32 1.12 -14.77
N PRO A 380 11.85 -0.11 -14.85
CA PRO A 380 11.83 -1.05 -13.73
C PRO A 380 12.53 -0.56 -12.46
N ASP A 381 13.38 0.47 -12.54
CA ASP A 381 14.13 0.98 -11.39
C ASP A 381 13.50 2.22 -10.75
N ASP A 382 12.39 2.72 -11.30
CA ASP A 382 11.63 3.79 -10.66
C ASP A 382 10.88 3.25 -9.43
N VAL A 383 10.96 3.99 -8.32
CA VAL A 383 10.42 3.53 -7.04
C VAL A 383 9.68 4.64 -6.30
N LEU A 384 8.64 4.24 -5.57
CA LEU A 384 8.03 5.05 -4.53
C LEU A 384 8.63 4.64 -3.18
N VAL A 385 9.26 5.58 -2.49
CA VAL A 385 9.86 5.38 -1.16
C VAL A 385 8.95 6.00 -0.11
N LEU A 386 8.66 5.23 0.94
CA LEU A 386 7.91 5.67 2.12
C LEU A 386 8.82 5.52 3.34
N GLY A 387 8.77 6.48 4.26
CA GLY A 387 9.48 6.39 5.54
C GLY A 387 8.79 7.17 6.65
N THR A 388 8.98 6.72 7.88
CA THR A 388 8.63 7.48 9.10
C THR A 388 9.67 8.56 9.37
N ASP A 389 9.42 9.43 10.35
CA ASP A 389 10.32 10.52 10.72
C ASP A 389 11.75 10.01 10.97
N GLY A 390 11.92 8.79 11.53
CA GLY A 390 13.19 8.18 11.85
C GLY A 390 14.16 8.03 10.67
N LEU A 391 13.64 7.92 9.43
CA LEU A 391 14.46 7.94 8.21
C LEU A 391 14.79 9.38 7.79
N TRP A 392 13.76 10.21 7.66
CA TRP A 392 13.86 11.58 7.13
C TRP A 392 14.56 12.54 8.07
N ASP A 393 14.69 12.15 9.33
CA ASP A 393 15.39 12.89 10.35
C ASP A 393 16.90 12.90 10.17
N VAL A 394 17.44 11.89 9.50
CA VAL A 394 18.88 11.66 9.34
C VAL A 394 19.32 11.57 7.88
N THR A 395 18.37 11.73 6.95
CA THR A 395 18.61 11.68 5.51
C THR A 395 17.83 12.78 4.79
N THR A 396 18.33 13.18 3.64
CA THR A 396 17.64 14.07 2.69
C THR A 396 17.00 13.26 1.56
N ASP A 397 16.02 13.85 0.88
CA ASP A 397 15.40 13.21 -0.31
C ASP A 397 16.47 12.84 -1.36
N TYR A 398 17.51 13.67 -1.52
CA TYR A 398 18.63 13.42 -2.40
C TYR A 398 19.49 12.22 -1.97
N GLU A 399 19.81 12.09 -0.68
CA GLU A 399 20.59 10.95 -0.17
C GLU A 399 19.81 9.63 -0.28
N VAL A 400 18.49 9.69 -0.09
CA VAL A 400 17.59 8.55 -0.30
C VAL A 400 17.60 8.16 -1.78
N ALA A 401 17.36 9.11 -2.68
CA ALA A 401 17.37 8.86 -4.12
C ALA A 401 18.73 8.33 -4.61
N ALA A 402 19.84 8.94 -4.19
CA ALA A 402 21.18 8.49 -4.53
C ALA A 402 21.48 7.08 -4.00
N THR A 403 20.95 6.73 -2.82
CA THR A 403 21.09 5.37 -2.26
C THR A 403 20.27 4.36 -3.05
N VAL A 404 19.03 4.71 -3.41
CA VAL A 404 18.18 3.91 -4.29
C VAL A 404 18.89 3.68 -5.62
N ASP A 405 19.30 4.74 -6.31
CA ASP A 405 19.97 4.67 -7.60
C ASP A 405 21.24 3.84 -7.51
N ARG A 406 22.07 4.06 -6.49
CA ARG A 406 23.29 3.28 -6.27
C ARG A 406 22.99 1.80 -6.04
N VAL A 407 22.02 1.45 -5.19
CA VAL A 407 21.75 0.05 -4.87
C VAL A 407 21.04 -0.67 -6.02
N LEU A 408 20.14 0.02 -6.71
CA LEU A 408 19.51 -0.52 -7.90
C LEU A 408 20.57 -0.68 -9.01
N SER A 409 21.41 0.32 -9.27
CA SER A 409 22.41 0.30 -10.36
C SER A 409 23.63 -0.59 -10.08
N ALA A 410 24.12 -0.67 -8.83
CA ALA A 410 25.30 -1.47 -8.47
C ALA A 410 25.03 -2.98 -8.52
N TYR A 411 23.77 -3.38 -8.67
CA TYR A 411 23.40 -4.77 -8.89
C TYR A 411 23.42 -5.09 -10.40
N GLU A 412 24.60 -5.00 -11.02
CA GLU A 412 24.88 -5.83 -12.19
C GLU A 412 24.93 -7.30 -11.72
N PRO A 413 24.43 -8.27 -12.52
CA PRO A 413 24.45 -9.67 -12.13
C PRO A 413 25.89 -10.13 -11.97
N ASN A 414 26.41 -10.12 -10.74
CA ASN A 414 27.72 -10.66 -10.43
C ASN A 414 27.70 -12.17 -10.68
N ASP A 415 28.20 -12.53 -11.86
CA ASP A 415 28.64 -13.87 -12.22
C ASP A 415 30.04 -14.09 -11.64
N HIS A 416 30.19 -15.22 -10.93
CA HIS A 416 31.36 -16.09 -10.79
C HIS A 416 31.62 -16.60 -9.37
N SER A 417 30.87 -17.66 -9.02
CA SER A 417 31.51 -18.92 -8.62
C SER A 417 30.53 -20.10 -8.80
N SER A 418 30.81 -20.93 -9.82
CA SER A 418 30.11 -22.14 -10.29
C SER A 418 28.88 -21.90 -11.18
N PRO A 419 28.80 -22.50 -12.39
CA PRO A 419 27.77 -22.21 -13.38
C PRO A 419 26.44 -22.84 -12.98
N THR A 420 25.61 -22.10 -12.27
CA THR A 420 24.16 -22.26 -12.35
C THR A 420 23.63 -21.18 -13.30
N MET A 421 23.20 -21.61 -14.49
CA MET A 421 22.70 -20.73 -15.56
C MET A 421 21.71 -19.72 -15.02
N ALA A 422 21.94 -18.43 -15.28
CA ALA A 422 20.97 -17.37 -15.03
C ALA A 422 19.60 -17.79 -15.59
N ALA A 423 18.58 -17.86 -14.72
CA ALA A 423 17.24 -18.28 -15.08
C ALA A 423 16.72 -17.39 -16.22
N ILE A 424 16.33 -18.01 -17.34
CA ILE A 424 15.86 -17.25 -18.51
C ILE A 424 14.49 -16.68 -18.16
N ARG A 425 14.31 -15.37 -18.17
CA ARG A 425 13.00 -14.76 -17.88
C ARG A 425 12.24 -14.44 -19.15
N LYS A 426 10.93 -14.70 -19.16
CA LYS A 426 10.04 -14.43 -20.29
C LYS A 426 8.72 -13.80 -19.85
N LYS A 427 8.30 -12.70 -20.48
CA LYS A 427 6.99 -12.08 -20.27
C LYS A 427 5.95 -12.68 -21.22
N LEU A 428 4.88 -13.22 -20.67
CA LEU A 428 3.74 -13.78 -21.38
C LEU A 428 2.50 -12.96 -21.03
N VAL A 429 1.82 -12.41 -22.04
CA VAL A 429 0.54 -11.71 -21.86
C VAL A 429 -0.58 -12.56 -22.45
N ILE A 430 -1.67 -12.74 -21.71
CA ILE A 430 -2.86 -13.46 -22.18
C ILE A 430 -3.96 -12.47 -22.54
N VAL A 431 -4.61 -12.64 -23.70
CA VAL A 431 -5.70 -11.78 -24.21
C VAL A 431 -6.83 -12.64 -24.78
N GLY A 432 -8.01 -12.06 -25.01
CA GLY A 432 -9.20 -12.78 -25.46
C GLY A 432 -10.45 -12.33 -24.71
N ASP A 433 -11.62 -12.78 -25.16
CA ASP A 433 -12.92 -12.31 -24.65
C ASP A 433 -13.13 -12.50 -23.15
N GLY A 434 -14.07 -11.72 -22.60
CA GLY A 434 -14.57 -11.92 -21.25
C GLY A 434 -15.05 -13.37 -21.06
N ALA A 435 -14.82 -13.94 -19.87
CA ALA A 435 -15.23 -15.30 -19.52
C ALA A 435 -14.71 -16.44 -20.43
N CYS A 436 -13.73 -16.20 -21.31
CA CYS A 436 -13.15 -17.26 -22.15
C CYS A 436 -12.14 -18.16 -21.42
N GLY A 437 -11.89 -17.94 -20.12
CA GLY A 437 -11.09 -18.85 -19.27
C GLY A 437 -9.61 -18.49 -19.08
N LYS A 438 -9.18 -17.27 -19.45
CA LYS A 438 -7.79 -16.78 -19.30
C LYS A 438 -7.24 -16.91 -17.87
N THR A 439 -7.95 -16.34 -16.90
CA THR A 439 -7.61 -16.35 -15.49
C THR A 439 -7.47 -17.77 -14.94
N CYS A 440 -8.45 -18.64 -15.25
CA CYS A 440 -8.42 -20.03 -14.80
C CYS A 440 -7.21 -20.78 -15.38
N LEU A 441 -6.85 -20.52 -16.64
CA LEU A 441 -5.68 -21.11 -17.28
C LEU A 441 -4.39 -20.70 -16.55
N LEU A 442 -4.20 -19.40 -16.27
CA LEU A 442 -3.02 -18.90 -15.55
C LEU A 442 -2.95 -19.42 -14.10
N ILE A 443 -4.08 -19.46 -13.38
CA ILE A 443 -4.13 -19.92 -12.00
C ILE A 443 -3.81 -21.41 -11.91
N VAL A 444 -4.41 -22.25 -12.76
CA VAL A 444 -4.15 -23.69 -12.74
C VAL A 444 -2.70 -23.99 -13.08
N PHE A 445 -2.12 -23.28 -14.04
CA PHE A 445 -0.70 -23.45 -14.34
C PHE A 445 0.21 -23.03 -13.18
N SER A 446 -0.08 -21.91 -12.52
CA SER A 446 0.80 -21.36 -11.47
C SER A 446 0.59 -21.98 -10.08
N LYS A 447 -0.62 -22.46 -9.76
CA LYS A 447 -1.01 -22.93 -8.42
C LYS A 447 -1.52 -24.36 -8.38
N ASP A 448 -1.67 -25.02 -9.52
CA ASP A 448 -2.20 -26.38 -9.66
C ASP A 448 -3.61 -26.58 -9.05
N GLN A 449 -4.37 -25.50 -8.89
CA GLN A 449 -5.72 -25.50 -8.30
C GLN A 449 -6.70 -24.74 -9.20
N PHE A 450 -7.87 -25.33 -9.50
CA PHE A 450 -8.92 -24.65 -10.24
C PHE A 450 -9.75 -23.75 -9.29
N PRO A 451 -10.00 -22.48 -9.65
CA PRO A 451 -10.78 -21.58 -8.79
C PRO A 451 -12.28 -21.94 -8.80
N GLU A 452 -12.89 -22.07 -7.62
CA GLU A 452 -14.33 -22.36 -7.49
C GLU A 452 -15.22 -21.10 -7.62
N VAL A 453 -14.64 -19.91 -7.39
CA VAL A 453 -15.34 -18.63 -7.45
C VAL A 453 -14.83 -17.83 -8.65
N TYR A 454 -15.74 -17.48 -9.57
CA TYR A 454 -15.42 -16.64 -10.72
C TYR A 454 -15.37 -15.17 -10.31
N VAL A 455 -14.19 -14.56 -10.44
CA VAL A 455 -13.95 -13.12 -10.28
C VAL A 455 -13.43 -12.59 -11.62
N PRO A 456 -14.08 -11.60 -12.26
CA PRO A 456 -13.58 -11.02 -13.51
C PRO A 456 -12.23 -10.32 -13.34
N THR A 457 -11.24 -10.66 -14.18
CA THR A 457 -9.90 -10.04 -14.16
C THR A 457 -9.93 -8.62 -14.73
N VAL A 458 -9.26 -7.69 -14.03
CA VAL A 458 -8.84 -6.38 -14.57
C VAL A 458 -7.40 -6.48 -15.09
N PHE A 459 -6.42 -6.64 -14.18
CA PHE A 459 -5.03 -7.02 -14.45
C PHE A 459 -4.43 -7.75 -13.25
N GLU A 460 -3.75 -8.86 -13.46
CA GLU A 460 -3.02 -9.59 -12.41
C GLU A 460 -1.71 -10.16 -12.94
N ASN A 461 -0.65 -10.13 -12.13
CA ASN A 461 0.66 -10.65 -12.49
C ASN A 461 1.01 -11.89 -11.66
N TYR A 462 1.29 -13.00 -12.36
CA TYR A 462 1.74 -14.25 -11.76
C TYR A 462 3.18 -14.55 -12.18
N ILE A 463 3.92 -15.29 -11.35
CA ILE A 463 5.25 -15.82 -11.70
C ILE A 463 5.17 -17.34 -11.60
N ALA A 464 5.69 -18.03 -12.61
CA ALA A 464 5.76 -19.48 -12.65
C ALA A 464 7.07 -19.92 -13.32
N ASP A 465 7.71 -20.93 -12.74
CA ASP A 465 8.91 -21.55 -13.32
C ASP A 465 8.52 -22.74 -14.20
N ILE A 466 9.14 -22.84 -15.38
CA ILE A 466 8.93 -23.95 -16.31
C ILE A 466 10.24 -24.39 -16.95
N GLU A 467 10.43 -25.69 -17.09
CA GLU A 467 11.54 -26.27 -17.84
C GLU A 467 11.10 -26.62 -19.26
N VAL A 468 11.76 -26.04 -20.27
CA VAL A 468 11.48 -26.30 -21.69
C VAL A 468 12.78 -26.53 -22.45
N ASP A 469 12.88 -27.65 -23.17
CA ASP A 469 14.04 -28.04 -23.97
C ASP A 469 15.37 -27.97 -23.18
N GLY A 470 15.34 -28.41 -21.91
CA GLY A 470 16.48 -28.41 -20.99
C GLY A 470 16.88 -27.04 -20.44
N LYS A 471 16.02 -26.02 -20.58
CA LYS A 471 16.22 -24.67 -20.07
C LYS A 471 15.17 -24.33 -19.01
N GLN A 472 15.64 -23.89 -17.84
CA GLN A 472 14.78 -23.33 -16.80
C GLN A 472 14.40 -21.89 -17.19
N VAL A 473 13.09 -21.63 -17.26
CA VAL A 473 12.52 -20.34 -17.65
C VAL A 473 11.56 -19.84 -16.57
N GLU A 474 11.79 -18.62 -16.07
CA GLU A 474 10.82 -17.91 -15.22
C GLU A 474 9.83 -17.15 -16.12
N LEU A 475 8.56 -17.55 -16.12
CA LEU A 475 7.49 -16.87 -16.83
C LEU A 475 6.83 -15.81 -15.94
N ALA A 476 6.86 -14.56 -16.38
CA ALA A 476 6.02 -13.49 -15.86
C ALA A 476 4.70 -13.47 -16.65
N LEU A 477 3.62 -13.94 -16.04
CA LEU A 477 2.31 -14.09 -16.65
C LEU A 477 1.45 -12.87 -16.36
N TRP A 478 1.00 -12.18 -17.39
CA TRP A 478 0.18 -10.98 -17.31
C TRP A 478 -1.25 -11.33 -17.72
N ASP A 479 -2.14 -11.45 -16.72
CA ASP A 479 -3.57 -11.64 -16.91
C ASP A 479 -4.24 -10.32 -17.31
N THR A 480 -5.09 -10.36 -18.33
CA THR A 480 -5.76 -9.15 -18.84
C THR A 480 -7.28 -9.31 -18.90
N ALA A 481 -8.00 -8.20 -18.71
CA ALA A 481 -9.44 -8.15 -18.90
C ALA A 481 -9.85 -8.41 -20.34
N GLY A 482 -10.90 -9.21 -20.54
CA GLY A 482 -11.47 -9.49 -21.86
C GLY A 482 -12.66 -8.61 -22.25
N GLN A 483 -13.07 -7.69 -21.37
CA GLN A 483 -14.23 -6.79 -21.58
C GLN A 483 -13.80 -5.51 -22.29
N GLU A 484 -14.70 -4.93 -23.09
CA GLU A 484 -14.48 -3.70 -23.85
C GLU A 484 -14.21 -2.47 -22.96
N ASP A 485 -14.79 -2.44 -21.77
CA ASP A 485 -14.58 -1.36 -20.78
C ASP A 485 -13.09 -1.15 -20.43
N TYR A 486 -12.24 -2.16 -20.69
CA TYR A 486 -10.80 -2.13 -20.41
C TYR A 486 -9.92 -1.99 -21.65
N ASP A 487 -10.48 -1.76 -22.84
CA ASP A 487 -9.73 -1.67 -24.10
C ASP A 487 -8.65 -0.55 -24.06
N ARG A 488 -8.85 0.50 -23.25
CA ARG A 488 -7.84 1.56 -23.06
C ARG A 488 -6.75 1.22 -22.04
N LEU A 489 -7.01 0.29 -21.12
CA LEU A 489 -6.07 -0.09 -20.06
C LEU A 489 -5.23 -1.33 -20.45
N ARG A 490 -5.80 -2.25 -21.25
CA ARG A 490 -5.11 -3.45 -21.76
C ARG A 490 -3.77 -3.18 -22.44
N PRO A 491 -3.63 -2.09 -23.24
CA PRO A 491 -2.36 -1.75 -23.85
C PRO A 491 -1.20 -1.57 -22.87
N LEU A 492 -1.46 -1.21 -21.61
CA LEU A 492 -0.43 -1.05 -20.58
C LEU A 492 0.28 -2.37 -20.23
N SER A 493 -0.32 -3.52 -20.55
CA SER A 493 0.29 -4.84 -20.32
C SER A 493 1.25 -5.28 -21.42
N TYR A 494 1.24 -4.63 -22.60
CA TYR A 494 2.00 -5.09 -23.77
C TYR A 494 3.49 -4.74 -23.85
N PRO A 495 4.02 -3.67 -23.23
CA PRO A 495 5.45 -3.37 -23.29
C PRO A 495 6.33 -4.55 -22.88
N ASP A 496 7.41 -4.79 -23.62
CA ASP A 496 8.38 -5.88 -23.40
C ASP A 496 7.82 -7.30 -23.40
N THR A 497 6.68 -7.54 -24.07
CA THR A 497 6.11 -8.89 -24.16
C THR A 497 6.95 -9.81 -25.05
N ASP A 498 7.26 -11.00 -24.56
CA ASP A 498 8.02 -12.02 -25.31
C ASP A 498 7.12 -13.00 -26.08
N VAL A 499 5.90 -13.25 -25.58
CA VAL A 499 4.92 -14.14 -26.23
C VAL A 499 3.48 -13.75 -25.82
N ILE A 500 2.53 -13.90 -26.74
CA ILE A 500 1.10 -13.69 -26.51
C ILE A 500 0.36 -15.02 -26.47
N LEU A 501 -0.47 -15.24 -25.45
CA LEU A 501 -1.54 -16.23 -25.48
C LEU A 501 -2.83 -15.52 -25.91
N MET A 502 -3.38 -15.90 -27.05
CA MET A 502 -4.64 -15.36 -27.54
C MET A 502 -5.72 -16.43 -27.38
N CYS A 503 -6.71 -16.17 -26.54
CA CYS A 503 -7.65 -17.18 -26.06
C CYS A 503 -9.07 -16.95 -26.55
N PHE A 504 -9.72 -18.04 -26.94
CA PHE A 504 -11.18 -18.13 -27.11
C PHE A 504 -11.69 -19.32 -26.27
N SER A 505 -13.00 -19.49 -26.12
CA SER A 505 -13.56 -20.65 -25.43
C SER A 505 -14.39 -21.53 -26.36
N ILE A 506 -14.26 -22.85 -26.19
CA ILE A 506 -14.90 -23.86 -27.06
C ILE A 506 -16.43 -23.84 -26.94
N ASP A 507 -16.95 -23.38 -25.81
CA ASP A 507 -18.38 -23.18 -25.55
C ASP A 507 -18.93 -21.84 -26.08
N SER A 508 -18.11 -21.01 -26.74
CA SER A 508 -18.52 -19.71 -27.27
C SER A 508 -17.94 -19.48 -28.67
N PRO A 509 -18.66 -19.88 -29.73
CA PRO A 509 -18.22 -19.66 -31.11
C PRO A 509 -17.92 -18.20 -31.44
N ASP A 510 -18.72 -17.26 -30.93
CA ASP A 510 -18.49 -15.81 -31.08
C ASP A 510 -17.09 -15.40 -30.61
N SER A 511 -16.57 -16.02 -29.54
CA SER A 511 -15.22 -15.71 -29.04
C SER A 511 -14.09 -16.12 -29.98
N LEU A 512 -14.33 -17.09 -30.87
CA LEU A 512 -13.42 -17.41 -31.97
C LEU A 512 -13.54 -16.38 -33.11
N GLU A 513 -14.76 -15.95 -33.44
CA GLU A 513 -15.02 -14.95 -34.49
C GLU A 513 -14.41 -13.58 -34.15
N ASN A 514 -14.38 -13.22 -32.86
CA ASN A 514 -13.76 -11.99 -32.37
C ASN A 514 -12.22 -11.96 -32.50
N ILE A 515 -11.56 -13.11 -32.70
CA ILE A 515 -10.10 -13.20 -32.82
C ILE A 515 -9.56 -12.34 -33.97
N PRO A 516 -9.99 -12.48 -35.24
CA PRO A 516 -9.51 -11.65 -36.34
C PRO A 516 -10.08 -10.23 -36.33
N GLU A 517 -11.26 -10.01 -35.74
CA GLU A 517 -11.94 -8.70 -35.80
C GLU A 517 -11.46 -7.74 -34.72
N LYS A 518 -11.12 -8.25 -33.54
CA LYS A 518 -10.73 -7.44 -32.37
C LYS A 518 -9.29 -7.73 -31.92
N TRP A 519 -9.04 -8.98 -31.52
CA TRP A 519 -7.80 -9.31 -30.79
C TRP A 519 -6.56 -9.28 -31.66
N THR A 520 -6.67 -9.71 -32.91
CA THR A 520 -5.56 -9.71 -33.86
C THR A 520 -5.13 -8.29 -34.23
N PRO A 521 -6.03 -7.36 -34.61
CA PRO A 521 -5.68 -5.95 -34.82
C PRO A 521 -5.00 -5.30 -33.60
N GLU A 522 -5.55 -5.50 -32.40
CA GLU A 522 -5.00 -4.92 -31.17
C GLU A 522 -3.58 -5.45 -30.87
N VAL A 523 -3.40 -6.77 -30.86
CA VAL A 523 -2.09 -7.38 -30.60
C VAL A 523 -1.08 -7.01 -31.68
N LYS A 524 -1.46 -6.97 -32.96
CA LYS A 524 -0.53 -6.58 -34.03
C LYS A 524 -0.17 -5.10 -33.97
N HIS A 525 -1.03 -4.23 -33.43
CA HIS A 525 -0.74 -2.82 -33.22
C HIS A 525 0.32 -2.62 -32.14
N PHE A 526 0.13 -3.23 -30.95
CA PHE A 526 1.03 -3.02 -29.80
C PHE A 526 2.23 -3.97 -29.75
N CYS A 527 2.11 -5.17 -30.32
CA CYS A 527 3.08 -6.26 -30.26
C CYS A 527 3.42 -6.83 -31.67
N PRO A 528 3.86 -6.01 -32.64
CA PRO A 528 3.94 -6.39 -34.06
C PRO A 528 4.88 -7.56 -34.38
N ASN A 529 5.86 -7.85 -33.52
CA ASN A 529 6.88 -8.90 -33.72
C ASN A 529 6.85 -9.99 -32.64
N VAL A 530 5.78 -10.04 -31.84
CA VAL A 530 5.66 -10.99 -30.74
C VAL A 530 4.88 -12.21 -31.23
N PRO A 531 5.38 -13.45 -31.02
CA PRO A 531 4.67 -14.64 -31.45
C PRO A 531 3.35 -14.81 -30.68
N ILE A 532 2.30 -15.20 -31.40
CA ILE A 532 0.97 -15.46 -30.87
C ILE A 532 0.73 -16.96 -30.82
N ILE A 533 0.34 -17.51 -29.68
CA ILE A 533 -0.23 -18.85 -29.56
C ILE A 533 -1.74 -18.70 -29.44
N LEU A 534 -2.48 -19.30 -30.38
CA LEU A 534 -3.93 -19.36 -30.27
C LEU A 534 -4.33 -20.51 -29.34
N VAL A 535 -5.21 -20.26 -28.39
CA VAL A 535 -5.61 -21.24 -27.38
C VAL A 535 -7.13 -21.36 -27.30
N GLY A 536 -7.65 -22.57 -27.52
CA GLY A 536 -9.05 -22.93 -27.28
C GLY A 536 -9.24 -23.44 -25.84
N ASN A 537 -9.82 -22.62 -24.99
CA ASN A 537 -10.08 -22.97 -23.58
C ASN A 537 -11.39 -23.76 -23.42
N LYS A 538 -11.54 -24.36 -22.23
CA LYS A 538 -12.73 -25.14 -21.82
C LYS A 538 -13.01 -26.34 -22.73
N LYS A 539 -11.96 -27.05 -23.13
CA LYS A 539 -12.05 -28.25 -23.98
C LYS A 539 -13.02 -29.31 -23.47
N ASP A 540 -13.17 -29.42 -22.14
CA ASP A 540 -14.11 -30.31 -21.48
C ASP A 540 -15.58 -30.08 -21.88
N LEU A 541 -15.93 -28.86 -22.32
CA LEU A 541 -17.32 -28.52 -22.67
C LEU A 541 -17.72 -28.94 -24.09
N ARG A 542 -16.80 -29.40 -24.94
CA ARG A 542 -17.14 -29.82 -26.32
C ARG A 542 -18.13 -30.98 -26.37
N GLN A 543 -17.99 -31.91 -25.43
CA GLN A 543 -18.83 -33.10 -25.32
C GLN A 543 -19.90 -32.96 -24.22
N ASP A 544 -19.95 -31.82 -23.53
CA ASP A 544 -20.95 -31.58 -22.49
C ASP A 544 -22.34 -31.39 -23.10
N GLU A 545 -23.29 -32.23 -22.67
CA GLU A 545 -24.64 -32.23 -23.22
C GLU A 545 -25.42 -30.95 -22.93
N HIS A 546 -25.15 -30.30 -21.79
CA HIS A 546 -25.81 -29.05 -21.43
C HIS A 546 -25.34 -27.92 -22.36
N THR A 547 -24.03 -27.79 -22.54
CA THR A 547 -23.40 -26.82 -23.44
C THR A 547 -23.93 -26.98 -24.87
N ARG A 548 -23.98 -28.21 -25.38
CA ARG A 548 -24.53 -28.52 -26.71
C ARG A 548 -25.99 -28.11 -26.84
N ARG A 549 -26.81 -28.36 -25.81
CA ARG A 549 -28.23 -27.97 -25.79
C ARG A 549 -28.42 -26.45 -25.80
N GLU A 550 -27.64 -25.72 -25.00
CA GLU A 550 -27.74 -24.26 -24.94
C GLU A 550 -27.31 -23.60 -26.26
N LEU A 551 -26.19 -24.04 -26.86
CA LEU A 551 -25.74 -23.53 -28.16
C LEU A 551 -26.74 -23.86 -29.29
N ALA A 552 -27.35 -25.04 -29.27
CA ALA A 552 -28.36 -25.41 -30.26
C ALA A 552 -29.59 -24.47 -30.24
N LYS A 553 -29.95 -23.89 -29.09
CA LYS A 553 -31.03 -22.86 -29.01
C LYS A 553 -30.69 -21.62 -29.83
N MET A 554 -29.40 -21.30 -29.96
CA MET A 554 -28.88 -20.18 -30.74
C MET A 554 -28.41 -20.63 -32.14
N LYS A 555 -28.73 -21.86 -32.55
CA LYS A 555 -28.28 -22.48 -33.82
C LYS A 555 -26.76 -22.54 -33.98
N GLN A 556 -26.05 -22.70 -32.86
CA GLN A 556 -24.61 -22.83 -32.80
C GLN A 556 -24.21 -24.23 -32.30
N GLU A 557 -22.96 -24.62 -32.54
CA GLU A 557 -22.33 -25.83 -31.99
C GLU A 557 -21.01 -25.44 -31.29
N PRO A 558 -20.51 -26.24 -30.32
CA PRO A 558 -19.19 -26.01 -29.76
C PRO A 558 -18.09 -26.01 -30.83
N VAL A 559 -17.10 -25.13 -30.67
CA VAL A 559 -16.01 -24.97 -31.65
C VAL A 559 -15.25 -26.27 -31.88
N ARG A 560 -15.11 -26.65 -33.15
CA ARG A 560 -14.36 -27.83 -33.61
C ARG A 560 -12.87 -27.54 -33.67
N SER A 561 -12.07 -28.60 -33.51
CA SER A 561 -10.61 -28.46 -33.53
C SER A 561 -10.07 -27.98 -34.87
N GLU A 562 -10.76 -28.34 -35.96
CA GLU A 562 -10.43 -27.87 -37.32
C GLU A 562 -10.64 -26.35 -37.44
N GLU A 563 -11.73 -25.81 -36.91
CA GLU A 563 -12.05 -24.37 -36.98
C GLU A 563 -11.02 -23.52 -36.24
N GLY A 564 -10.60 -23.96 -35.04
CA GLY A 564 -9.53 -23.29 -34.30
C GLY A 564 -8.18 -23.36 -35.02
N ARG A 565 -7.89 -24.47 -35.71
CA ARG A 565 -6.67 -24.61 -36.51
C ARG A 565 -6.67 -23.72 -37.75
N ASP A 566 -7.81 -23.63 -38.43
CA ASP A 566 -7.99 -22.74 -39.58
C ASP A 566 -7.87 -21.27 -39.15
N MET A 567 -8.41 -20.91 -37.98
CA MET A 567 -8.23 -19.57 -37.41
C MET A 567 -6.77 -19.25 -37.10
N ALA A 568 -6.02 -20.20 -36.50
CA ALA A 568 -4.60 -20.02 -36.23
C ALA A 568 -3.79 -19.77 -37.51
N ASN A 569 -4.10 -20.49 -38.59
CA ASN A 569 -3.51 -20.25 -39.90
C ASN A 569 -3.87 -18.86 -40.45
N ARG A 570 -5.15 -18.46 -40.35
CA ARG A 570 -5.67 -17.16 -40.80
C ARG A 570 -4.96 -15.98 -40.14
N ILE A 571 -4.67 -16.05 -38.85
CA ILE A 571 -3.99 -14.96 -38.12
C ILE A 571 -2.46 -15.06 -38.15
N SER A 572 -1.92 -16.14 -38.72
CA SER A 572 -0.50 -16.50 -38.71
C SER A 572 0.05 -16.69 -37.29
N ALA A 573 -0.70 -17.39 -36.43
CA ALA A 573 -0.25 -17.76 -35.10
C ALA A 573 0.94 -18.74 -35.19
N PHE A 574 1.83 -18.68 -34.20
CA PHE A 574 2.97 -19.60 -34.07
C PHE A 574 2.50 -21.03 -33.81
N GLY A 575 1.36 -21.21 -33.16
CA GLY A 575 0.74 -22.51 -32.93
C GLY A 575 -0.68 -22.42 -32.41
N TYR A 576 -1.36 -23.57 -32.41
CA TYR A 576 -2.71 -23.74 -31.89
C TYR A 576 -2.76 -24.92 -30.92
N LEU A 577 -3.35 -24.69 -29.74
CA LEU A 577 -3.59 -25.72 -28.73
C LEU A 577 -4.97 -25.55 -28.13
N GLU A 578 -5.50 -26.64 -27.58
CA GLU A 578 -6.73 -26.64 -26.79
C GLU A 578 -6.44 -27.17 -25.40
N CYS A 579 -7.08 -26.59 -24.40
CA CYS A 579 -6.90 -27.04 -23.03
C CYS A 579 -8.20 -26.92 -22.21
N SER A 580 -8.22 -27.62 -21.08
CA SER A 580 -9.20 -27.41 -20.02
C SER A 580 -8.46 -27.16 -18.72
N ALA A 581 -8.57 -25.94 -18.21
CA ALA A 581 -8.10 -25.62 -16.87
C ALA A 581 -8.80 -26.48 -15.79
N LYS A 582 -10.07 -26.87 -16.02
CA LYS A 582 -10.86 -27.66 -15.07
C LYS A 582 -10.36 -29.10 -14.94
N THR A 583 -10.03 -29.76 -16.05
CA THR A 583 -9.50 -31.13 -16.05
C THR A 583 -7.97 -31.18 -16.03
N LYS A 584 -7.31 -30.01 -16.12
CA LYS A 584 -5.87 -29.81 -16.30
C LYS A 584 -5.30 -30.32 -17.63
N GLU A 585 -6.16 -30.82 -18.52
CA GLU A 585 -5.75 -31.33 -19.83
C GLU A 585 -5.21 -30.20 -20.72
N GLY A 586 -4.02 -30.40 -21.32
CA GLY A 586 -3.44 -29.46 -22.29
C GLY A 586 -2.86 -28.18 -21.69
N VAL A 587 -2.99 -27.96 -20.37
CA VAL A 587 -2.55 -26.72 -19.71
C VAL A 587 -1.03 -26.58 -19.83
N ARG A 588 -0.27 -27.60 -19.47
CA ARG A 588 1.19 -27.55 -19.48
C ARG A 588 1.73 -27.34 -20.89
N GLU A 589 1.17 -28.02 -21.87
CA GLU A 589 1.55 -27.96 -23.29
C GLU A 589 1.40 -26.54 -23.86
N VAL A 590 0.36 -25.80 -23.44
CA VAL A 590 0.17 -24.39 -23.80
C VAL A 590 1.36 -23.53 -23.35
N PHE A 591 1.77 -23.65 -22.10
CA PHE A 591 2.89 -22.85 -21.57
C PHE A 591 4.25 -23.33 -22.09
N GLU A 592 4.42 -24.63 -22.35
CA GLU A 592 5.64 -25.14 -23.01
C GLU A 592 5.79 -24.59 -24.43
N MET A 593 4.71 -24.57 -25.22
CA MET A 593 4.71 -24.01 -26.57
C MET A 593 4.95 -22.49 -26.55
N ALA A 594 4.28 -21.75 -25.66
CA ALA A 594 4.46 -20.32 -25.52
C ALA A 594 5.89 -19.96 -25.11
N THR A 595 6.46 -20.70 -24.15
CA THR A 595 7.85 -20.54 -23.73
C THR A 595 8.81 -20.78 -24.87
N ARG A 596 8.61 -21.89 -25.62
CA ARG A 596 9.43 -22.20 -26.80
C ARG A 596 9.37 -21.09 -27.85
N ALA A 597 8.19 -20.54 -28.11
CA ALA A 597 8.02 -19.41 -29.03
C ALA A 597 8.77 -18.16 -28.53
N GLY A 598 8.58 -17.78 -27.26
CA GLY A 598 9.26 -16.62 -26.65
C GLY A 598 10.79 -16.75 -26.62
N LEU A 599 11.34 -17.96 -26.57
CA LEU A 599 12.78 -18.21 -26.65
C LEU A 599 13.36 -18.02 -28.06
N GLN A 600 12.58 -18.24 -29.12
CA GLN A 600 13.07 -18.17 -30.51
C GLN A 600 13.28 -16.72 -31.01
N VAL A 601 12.53 -15.74 -30.49
CA VAL A 601 12.55 -14.34 -30.96
C VAL A 601 13.92 -13.66 -30.82
N ARG A 602 14.75 -14.06 -29.84
CA ARG A 602 16.10 -13.47 -29.63
C ARG A 602 17.09 -13.77 -30.76
N LYS A 603 16.88 -14.80 -31.59
CA LYS A 603 17.81 -15.12 -32.69
C LYS A 603 17.75 -14.12 -33.86
N ASN A 604 16.66 -13.35 -34.02
CA ASN A 604 16.47 -12.47 -35.18
C ASN A 604 16.85 -11.00 -34.94
N LYS A 605 16.93 -10.51 -33.69
CA LYS A 605 17.30 -9.11 -33.39
C LYS A 605 18.78 -8.77 -33.66
N ARG A 606 19.67 -9.77 -33.84
CA ARG A 606 21.12 -9.57 -33.99
C ARG A 606 21.61 -9.23 -35.40
N ARG A 607 20.72 -8.99 -36.39
CA ARG A 607 21.11 -8.92 -37.82
C ARG A 607 20.85 -7.60 -38.56
N ARG A 608 20.47 -6.51 -37.88
CA ARG A 608 20.42 -5.19 -38.53
C ARG A 608 21.14 -4.15 -37.68
N GLY A 609 22.47 -4.10 -37.82
CA GLY A 609 23.23 -2.91 -37.48
C GLY A 609 22.98 -1.84 -38.54
N CYS A 610 22.52 -0.67 -38.12
CA CYS A 610 22.64 0.53 -38.95
C CYS A 610 24.12 0.89 -39.11
N PRO A 611 24.63 1.12 -40.32
CA PRO A 611 25.91 1.78 -40.48
C PRO A 611 25.71 3.25 -40.10
N ILE A 612 26.53 3.74 -39.17
CA ILE A 612 26.65 5.16 -38.88
C ILE A 612 27.35 5.78 -40.10
N ILE A 613 26.69 6.75 -40.75
CA ILE A 613 27.33 7.77 -41.58
C ILE A 613 26.89 9.12 -41.04
#